data_AF-A0A842VPR4-F1
#
_entry.id   AF-A0A842VPR4-F1
#
_cell.length_a   1.000
_cell.length_b   1.000
_cell.length_c   1.000
_cell.angle_alpha   90.00
_cell.angle_beta   90.00
_cell.angle_gamma   90.00
#
_symmetry.space_group_name_H-M   'P 1'
#
loop_
_entity.id
_entity.type
_entity.pdbx_description
1 polymer ?
#
loop_
_entity_poly.entity_id
_entity_poly.type
_entity_poly.pdbx_seq_one_letter_code
_entity_poly.pdbx_strand_id
1 'polypeptide(L)'
;MKRVKIHCPVCNTSGKIQVDESLLENNQKGITAVNIEESIICSHSFVTYIDKNYNVRDSFVSDFKIDLPDIKIQKERRLNEFKHLDKMNLDSLLSEISAVELASILNGVFSKQNVL
;
A
#
# COMPACT_ATOMS: atom_id res chain seq x y z
N MET A 1 -3.83 12.73 -14.28
CA MET A 1 -3.54 11.41 -14.88
C MET A 1 -2.83 11.62 -16.20
N LYS A 2 -1.61 11.10 -16.37
CA LYS A 2 -0.87 11.18 -17.64
C LYS A 2 -0.77 9.83 -18.34
N ARG A 3 -0.73 9.88 -19.68
CA ARG A 3 -0.52 8.71 -20.53
C ARG A 3 0.97 8.57 -20.84
N VAL A 4 1.55 7.42 -20.47
CA VAL A 4 2.95 7.08 -20.74
C VAL A 4 2.99 6.00 -21.82
N LYS A 5 3.82 6.19 -22.85
CA LYS A 5 4.05 5.17 -23.88
C LYS A 5 5.06 4.16 -23.34
N ILE A 6 4.68 2.89 -23.33
CA ILE A 6 5.51 1.77 -22.89
C ILE A 6 5.68 0.75 -24.02
N HIS A 7 6.74 -0.05 -23.94
CA HIS A 7 7.08 -1.06 -24.94
C HIS A 7 7.38 -2.36 -24.21
N CYS A 8 6.85 -3.48 -24.70
CA CYS A 8 7.13 -4.78 -24.12
C CYS A 8 8.59 -5.19 -24.40
N PRO A 9 9.40 -5.56 -23.39
CA PRO A 9 10.78 -5.99 -23.62
C PRO A 9 10.88 -7.36 -24.34
N VAL A 10 9.81 -8.15 -24.40
CA VAL A 10 9.79 -9.48 -25.03
C VAL A 10 9.40 -9.43 -26.50
N CYS A 11 8.30 -8.76 -26.84
CA CYS A 11 7.75 -8.73 -28.19
C CYS A 11 7.76 -7.34 -28.86
N ASN A 12 8.25 -6.31 -28.15
CA ASN A 12 8.32 -4.94 -28.62
C ASN A 12 6.96 -4.27 -28.94
N THR A 13 5.84 -4.91 -28.56
CA THR A 13 4.51 -4.30 -28.68
C THR A 13 4.45 -3.00 -27.88
N SER A 14 4.00 -1.93 -28.53
CA SER A 14 3.84 -0.62 -27.90
C SER A 14 2.43 -0.45 -27.34
N GLY A 15 2.32 0.14 -26.16
CA GLY A 15 1.04 0.51 -25.55
C GLY A 15 1.11 1.84 -24.82
N LYS A 16 -0.03 2.29 -24.31
CA LYS A 16 -0.13 3.48 -23.46
C LYS A 16 -0.82 3.10 -22.16
N ILE A 17 -0.18 3.42 -21.04
CA ILE A 17 -0.75 3.23 -19.71
C ILE A 17 -1.08 4.58 -19.09
N GLN A 18 -2.12 4.62 -18.24
CA GLN A 18 -2.42 5.78 -17.42
C GLN A 18 -1.73 5.62 -16.06
N VAL A 19 -0.97 6.63 -15.68
CA VAL A 19 -0.28 6.69 -14.39
C VAL A 19 -0.76 7.91 -13.62
N ASP A 20 -0.96 7.73 -12.32
CA ASP A 20 -1.24 8.84 -11.41
C ASP A 20 0.03 9.69 -11.23
N GLU A 21 -0.11 10.99 -11.44
CA GLU A 21 0.99 11.96 -11.35
C GLU A 21 1.52 12.04 -9.92
N SER A 22 0.63 11.89 -8.93
CA SER A 22 1.00 11.92 -7.52
C SER A 22 1.94 10.78 -7.12
N LEU A 23 1.85 9.61 -7.79
CA LEU A 23 2.75 8.48 -7.54
C LEU A 23 4.16 8.71 -8.10
N LEU A 24 4.28 9.48 -9.18
CA LEU A 24 5.57 9.79 -9.80
C LEU A 24 6.26 10.95 -9.07
N GLU A 25 5.53 12.02 -8.76
CA GLU A 25 6.07 13.24 -8.17
C GLU A 25 6.54 13.04 -6.72
N ASN A 26 5.76 12.31 -5.92
CA ASN A 26 6.04 12.06 -4.49
C ASN A 26 7.12 11.01 -4.26
N ASN A 27 7.60 10.34 -5.30
CA ASN A 27 8.64 9.32 -5.15
C ASN A 27 10.01 9.98 -4.87
N GLN A 28 10.57 9.70 -3.69
CA GLN A 28 11.88 10.23 -3.27
C GLN A 28 13.04 9.71 -4.14
N LYS A 29 12.91 8.51 -4.73
CA LYS A 29 13.95 7.88 -5.55
C LYS A 29 14.01 8.40 -6.99
N GLY A 30 13.05 9.22 -7.41
CA GLY A 30 12.99 9.77 -8.77
C GLY A 30 12.50 8.81 -9.86
N ILE A 31 12.35 7.53 -9.54
CA ILE A 31 11.92 6.48 -10.46
C ILE A 31 10.92 5.53 -9.79
N THR A 32 9.85 5.22 -10.51
CA THR A 32 8.73 4.40 -10.03
C THR A 32 8.67 3.11 -10.86
N ALA A 33 8.69 1.98 -10.18
CA ALA A 33 8.47 0.68 -10.79
C ALA A 33 6.97 0.40 -10.91
N VAL A 34 6.51 0.08 -12.11
CA VAL A 34 5.11 -0.23 -12.41
C VAL A 34 5.04 -1.65 -12.96
N ASN A 35 4.25 -2.50 -12.31
CA ASN A 35 3.97 -3.85 -12.80
C ASN A 35 2.90 -3.78 -13.90
N ILE A 36 3.23 -4.30 -15.08
CA ILE A 36 2.34 -4.38 -16.23
C ILE A 36 1.84 -5.82 -16.29
N GLU A 37 0.56 -6.02 -15.96
CA GLU A 37 -0.10 -7.31 -16.08
C GLU A 37 -0.27 -7.73 -17.54
N GLU A 38 -0.48 -9.03 -17.73
CA GLU A 38 -0.89 -9.60 -19.00
C GLU A 38 -2.19 -8.91 -19.44
N SER A 39 -2.42 -8.81 -20.75
CA SER A 39 -3.56 -8.12 -21.39
C SER A 39 -3.56 -6.59 -21.36
N ILE A 40 -2.72 -5.93 -20.56
CA ILE A 40 -2.65 -4.45 -20.59
C ILE A 40 -2.13 -3.95 -21.95
N ILE A 41 -1.05 -4.56 -22.46
CA ILE A 41 -0.50 -4.23 -23.79
C ILE A 41 -0.27 -5.46 -24.68
N CYS A 42 0.00 -6.62 -24.09
CA CYS A 42 0.27 -7.88 -24.77
C CYS A 42 0.12 -9.04 -23.77
N SER A 43 0.41 -10.26 -24.20
CA SER A 43 0.35 -11.47 -23.36
C SER A 43 1.50 -11.60 -22.36
N HIS A 44 2.48 -10.70 -22.36
CA HIS A 44 3.62 -10.77 -21.43
C HIS A 44 3.41 -9.82 -20.26
N SER A 45 3.77 -10.27 -19.07
CA SER A 45 3.85 -9.44 -17.89
C SER A 45 5.30 -9.04 -17.59
N PHE A 46 5.51 -7.77 -17.23
CA PHE A 46 6.83 -7.20 -17.00
C PHE A 46 6.73 -5.96 -16.10
N VAL A 47 7.85 -5.54 -15.54
CA VAL A 47 7.97 -4.31 -14.76
C VAL A 47 8.60 -3.23 -15.63
N THR A 48 8.03 -2.02 -15.61
CA THR A 48 8.59 -0.87 -16.30
C THR A 48 8.95 0.23 -15.30
N TYR A 49 10.08 0.89 -15.51
CA TYR A 49 10.57 1.95 -14.65
C TYR A 49 10.31 3.31 -15.29
N ILE A 50 9.51 4.14 -14.62
CA ILE A 50 9.07 5.45 -15.12
C ILE A 50 9.64 6.53 -14.23
N ASP A 51 10.26 7.55 -14.82
CA ASP A 51 10.79 8.69 -14.09
C ASP A 51 9.75 9.80 -13.86
N LYS A 52 10.14 10.84 -13.11
CA LYS A 52 9.31 12.05 -12.88
C LYS A 52 8.97 12.84 -14.15
N ASN A 53 9.74 12.63 -15.21
CA ASN A 53 9.51 13.26 -16.51
C ASN A 53 8.62 12.40 -17.42
N TYR A 54 7.97 11.36 -16.88
CA TYR A 54 7.06 10.47 -17.59
C TYR A 54 7.76 9.66 -18.70
N ASN A 55 9.07 9.49 -18.60
CA ASN A 55 9.87 8.68 -19.52
C ASN A 55 10.12 7.30 -18.94
N VAL A 56 9.98 6.29 -19.79
CA VAL A 56 10.41 4.92 -19.47
C VAL A 56 11.93 4.89 -19.51
N ARG A 57 12.54 4.48 -18.41
CA ARG A 57 14.00 4.37 -18.27
C ARG A 57 14.49 2.96 -18.52
N ASP A 58 13.74 1.96 -18.07
CA ASP A 58 14.08 0.57 -18.27
C ASP A 58 12.83 -0.32 -18.16
N SER A 59 12.91 -1.58 -18.59
CA SER A 59 11.87 -2.59 -18.44
C SER A 59 12.47 -3.97 -18.23
N PHE A 60 11.90 -4.72 -17.30
CA PHE A 60 12.43 -5.99 -16.83
C PHE A 60 11.34 -7.05 -16.77
N VAL A 61 11.65 -8.28 -17.19
CA VAL A 61 10.76 -9.44 -17.10
C VAL A 61 11.21 -10.29 -15.92
N SER A 62 10.31 -10.54 -14.97
CA SER A 62 10.61 -11.39 -13.81
C SER A 62 10.60 -12.86 -14.20
N ASP A 63 11.61 -13.63 -13.76
CA ASP A 63 11.70 -15.08 -14.00
C ASP A 63 10.58 -15.87 -13.29
N PHE A 64 10.12 -15.37 -12.15
CA PHE A 64 8.99 -15.91 -11.40
C PHE A 64 8.23 -14.80 -10.69
N LYS A 65 6.95 -15.04 -10.43
CA LYS A 65 6.07 -14.17 -9.62
C LYS A 65 5.49 -15.01 -8.50
N ILE A 66 5.38 -14.42 -7.31
CA ILE A 66 4.70 -15.04 -6.17
C ILE A 66 3.32 -14.42 -6.10
N ASP A 67 2.31 -15.21 -6.43
CA ASP A 67 0.91 -14.81 -6.27
C ASP A 67 0.55 -14.95 -4.79
N LEU A 68 0.12 -13.85 -4.19
CA LEU A 68 -0.46 -13.90 -2.86
C LEU A 68 -1.85 -14.53 -2.97
N PRO A 69 -2.22 -15.47 -2.10
CA PRO A 69 -3.59 -15.98 -2.08
C PRO A 69 -4.57 -14.83 -1.80
N ASP A 70 -5.79 -14.94 -2.32
CA ASP A 70 -6.87 -13.99 -2.04
C ASP A 70 -7.19 -13.97 -0.53
N ILE A 71 -6.49 -13.13 0.22
CA ILE A 71 -6.82 -12.84 1.61
C ILE A 71 -8.07 -11.97 1.56
N LYS A 72 -9.24 -12.61 1.73
CA LYS A 72 -10.50 -11.91 2.01
C LYS A 72 -10.37 -11.22 3.38
N ILE A 73 -9.73 -10.06 3.41
CA ILE A 73 -9.76 -9.17 4.57
C ILE A 73 -11.24 -8.78 4.71
N GLN A 74 -11.93 -9.35 5.70
CA GLN A 74 -13.28 -8.92 6.10
C GLN A 74 -13.18 -7.49 6.66
N LYS A 75 -13.01 -6.51 5.79
CA LYS A 75 -12.86 -5.09 6.15
C LYS A 75 -14.16 -4.51 6.75
N GLU A 76 -15.29 -5.18 6.52
CA GLU A 76 -16.61 -4.65 6.85
C GLU A 76 -17.08 -4.94 8.28
N ARG A 77 -16.50 -5.90 9.01
CA ARG A 77 -16.94 -6.18 10.39
C ARG A 77 -16.36 -5.24 11.43
N ARG A 78 -15.14 -4.71 11.27
CA ARG A 78 -14.54 -3.84 12.30
C ARG A 78 -15.02 -2.39 12.25
N LEU A 79 -15.31 -1.82 11.07
CA LEU A 79 -15.69 -0.39 10.99
C LEU A 79 -17.02 -0.06 11.70
N ASN A 80 -17.92 -1.05 11.87
CA ASN A 80 -19.17 -0.83 12.60
C ASN A 80 -19.05 -1.04 14.12
N GLU A 81 -18.04 -1.77 14.61
CA GLU A 81 -17.78 -1.89 16.06
C GLU A 81 -17.16 -0.61 16.64
N PHE A 82 -16.35 0.12 15.86
CA PHE A 82 -15.70 1.35 16.33
C PHE A 82 -16.58 2.61 16.27
N LYS A 83 -17.70 2.60 15.54
CA LYS A 83 -18.65 3.76 15.52
C LYS A 83 -19.24 4.09 16.88
N HIS A 84 -19.19 3.16 17.85
CA HIS A 84 -19.65 3.41 19.21
C HIS A 84 -18.57 4.02 20.13
N LEU A 85 -17.29 4.01 19.72
CA LEU A 85 -16.19 4.58 20.52
C LEU A 85 -16.02 6.09 20.31
N ASP A 86 -16.55 6.66 19.23
CA ASP A 86 -16.57 8.11 18.99
C ASP A 86 -17.40 8.90 20.02
N LYS A 87 -18.13 8.21 20.91
CA LYS A 87 -18.87 8.83 22.03
C LYS A 87 -18.14 8.79 23.37
N MET A 88 -17.00 8.11 23.49
CA MET A 88 -16.21 8.15 24.72
C MET A 88 -15.24 9.32 24.67
N ASN A 89 -15.44 10.29 25.56
CA ASN A 89 -14.49 11.38 25.76
C ASN A 89 -13.22 10.82 26.42
N LEU A 90 -12.24 10.46 25.60
CA LEU A 90 -10.98 9.88 26.03
C LEU A 90 -10.25 10.79 27.01
N ASP A 91 -10.40 12.11 26.87
CA ASP A 91 -9.73 13.09 27.72
C ASP A 91 -10.25 13.04 29.17
N SER A 92 -11.55 12.80 29.36
CA SER A 92 -12.13 12.61 30.69
C SER A 92 -11.62 11.32 31.34
N LEU A 93 -11.54 10.23 30.58
CA LEU A 93 -11.07 8.95 31.08
C LEU A 93 -9.58 9.00 31.44
N LEU A 94 -8.75 9.65 30.62
CA LEU A 94 -7.32 9.81 30.86
C LEU A 94 -7.04 10.75 32.05
N SER A 95 -7.96 11.67 32.37
CA SER A 95 -7.81 12.57 33.52
C SER A 95 -8.01 11.90 34.87
N GLU A 96 -8.68 10.75 34.90
CA GLU A 96 -8.97 9.98 36.12
C GLU A 96 -7.89 8.92 36.42
N ILE A 97 -6.99 8.64 35.47
CA ILE A 97 -5.97 7.59 35.60
C ILE A 97 -4.62 8.23 35.93
N SER A 98 -3.96 7.76 36.98
CA SER A 98 -2.61 8.19 37.32
C SER A 98 -1.57 7.66 36.31
N ALA A 99 -0.42 8.33 36.22
CA ALA A 99 0.67 7.89 35.34
C ALA A 99 1.17 6.46 35.64
N VAL A 100 1.08 6.02 36.90
CA VAL A 100 1.49 4.68 37.33
C VAL A 100 0.52 3.61 36.84
N GLU A 101 -0.77 3.89 36.91
CA GLU A 101 -1.82 2.99 36.40
C GLU A 101 -1.75 2.89 34.87
N LEU A 102 -1.56 4.02 34.16
CA LEU A 102 -1.35 4.01 32.71
C LEU A 102 -0.12 3.18 32.32
N ALA A 103 1.01 3.36 33.01
CA ALA A 103 2.21 2.57 32.75
C ALA A 103 1.97 1.07 32.97
N SER A 104 1.19 0.71 34.00
CA SER A 104 0.88 -0.68 34.33
C SER A 104 -0.03 -1.32 33.26
N ILE A 105 -1.04 -0.58 32.78
CA ILE A 105 -1.91 -1.00 31.68
C ILE A 105 -1.10 -1.22 30.40
N LEU A 106 -0.27 -0.24 30.01
CA LEU A 106 0.56 -0.34 28.81
C LEU A 106 1.53 -1.52 28.91
N ASN A 107 2.19 -1.70 30.05
CA ASN A 107 3.09 -2.82 30.27
C ASN A 107 2.39 -4.18 30.17
N GLY A 108 1.17 -4.31 30.69
CA GLY A 108 0.36 -5.53 30.55
C GLY A 108 0.01 -5.85 29.09
N VAL A 109 -0.44 -4.83 28.35
CA VAL A 109 -0.79 -4.95 26.92
C VAL A 109 0.43 -5.34 26.08
N PHE A 110 1.56 -4.67 26.26
CA PHE A 110 2.77 -4.92 25.47
C PHE A 110 3.53 -6.19 25.90
N SER A 111 3.36 -6.63 27.15
CA SER A 111 3.99 -7.86 27.65
C SER A 111 3.15 -9.13 27.46
N LYS A 112 1.92 -9.02 26.89
CA LYS A 112 0.95 -10.12 26.76
C LYS A 112 0.64 -10.84 28.08
N GLN A 113 0.75 -10.14 29.21
CA GLN A 113 0.38 -10.70 30.52
C GLN A 113 -1.04 -10.26 30.85
N ASN A 114 -1.88 -11.21 31.25
CA ASN A 114 -3.25 -10.95 31.66
C ASN A 114 -3.24 -10.07 32.93
N VAL A 115 -3.67 -8.82 32.80
CA VAL A 115 -3.89 -7.94 33.94
C VAL A 115 -5.28 -8.26 34.50
N LEU A 116 -5.31 -8.78 35.73
CA LEU A 116 -6.50 -9.03 36.55
C LEU A 116 -6.84 -7.79 37.38
#